data_AF-A0A941RLU7-F1
#
_entry.id   AF-A0A941RLU7-F1
#
_cell.length_a   1.000
_cell.length_b   1.000
_cell.length_c   1.000
_cell.angle_alpha   90.00
_cell.angle_beta   90.00
_cell.angle_gamma   90.00
#
_symmetry.space_group_name_H-M   'P 1'
#
loop_
_entity.id
_entity.type
_entity.pdbx_description
1 polymer ?
#
loop_
_entity_poly.entity_id
_entity_poly.type
_entity_poly.pdbx_seq_one_letter_code
_entity_poly.pdbx_strand_id
1 'polypeptide(L)' 'QLARGVYLKHITRHLLGLFSGQPGGRAFRQILSEGAHKSGADWSLVEHALSLTEREPITP' A
#
# COMPACT_ATOMS: atom_id res chain seq x y z
N GLN A 1 3.58 11.73 -13.91
CA GLN A 1 4.91 11.52 -13.30
C GLN A 1 4.99 10.33 -12.32
N LEU A 2 3.96 9.44 -12.23
CA LEU A 2 4.03 8.21 -11.42
C LEU A 2 4.94 7.11 -12.00
N ALA A 3 5.36 7.22 -13.27
CA ALA A 3 6.02 6.15 -14.01
C ALA A 3 7.46 5.79 -13.58
N ARG A 4 8.01 6.39 -12.50
CA ARG A 4 9.43 6.20 -12.13
C ARG A 4 9.71 5.54 -10.79
N GLY A 5 8.72 5.04 -10.04
CA GLY A 5 8.93 4.33 -8.76
C GLY A 5 9.50 5.18 -7.60
N VAL A 6 10.25 6.25 -7.91
CA VAL A 6 10.87 7.19 -6.96
C VAL A 6 9.82 7.85 -6.05
N TYR A 7 8.61 8.10 -6.57
CA TYR A 7 7.53 8.69 -5.78
C TYR A 7 6.77 7.69 -4.91
N LEU A 8 6.75 6.40 -5.28
CA LEU A 8 5.91 5.43 -4.57
C LEU A 8 6.38 5.27 -3.12
N LYS A 9 7.68 5.15 -2.88
CA LYS A 9 8.23 5.07 -1.51
C LYS A 9 7.90 6.30 -0.65
N HIS A 10 7.83 7.49 -1.26
CA HIS A 10 7.50 8.73 -0.55
C HIS A 10 6.03 8.73 -0.16
N ILE A 11 5.15 8.26 -1.03
CA ILE A 11 3.72 8.14 -0.77
C ILE A 11 3.45 7.04 0.26
N THR A 12 3.95 5.82 0.04
CA THR A 12 3.64 4.64 0.87
C THR A 12 4.10 4.80 2.31
N ARG A 13 5.19 5.54 2.57
CA ARG A 13 5.62 5.96 3.92
C ARG A 13 4.48 6.56 4.75
N HIS A 14 3.64 7.39 4.13
CA HIS A 14 2.52 8.03 4.81
C HIS A 14 1.31 7.10 4.94
N LEU A 15 1.23 6.07 4.09
CA LEU A 15 0.13 5.11 4.09
C LEU A 15 0.28 4.02 5.17
N LEU A 16 1.50 3.71 5.63
CA LEU A 16 1.78 2.57 6.54
C LEU A 16 0.92 2.50 7.81
N GLY A 17 0.41 3.62 8.29
CA GLY A 17 -0.42 3.71 9.49
C GLY A 17 -1.92 3.73 9.25
N LEU A 18 -2.40 3.79 8.00
CA LEU A 18 -3.81 4.01 7.67
C LEU A 18 -4.74 2.95 8.25
N PHE A 19 -4.28 1.71 8.33
CA PHE A 19 -5.06 0.57 8.82
C PHE A 19 -4.55 0.03 10.16
N SER A 20 -3.87 0.86 10.96
CA SER A 20 -3.38 0.44 12.28
C SER A 20 -4.56 0.02 13.17
N GLY A 21 -4.49 -1.20 13.73
CA GLY A 21 -5.54 -1.77 14.57
C GLY A 21 -6.75 -2.34 13.82
N GLN A 22 -6.76 -2.32 12.49
CA GLN A 22 -7.81 -2.91 11.65
C GLN A 22 -7.45 -4.35 11.24
N PRO A 23 -8.44 -5.24 11.02
CA PRO A 23 -8.24 -6.52 10.35
C PRO A 23 -7.50 -6.32 9.01
N GLY A 24 -6.43 -7.10 8.80
CA GLY A 24 -5.60 -6.98 7.60
C GLY A 24 -4.58 -5.83 7.59
N GLY A 25 -4.66 -4.88 8.51
CA GLY A 25 -3.78 -3.71 8.55
C GLY A 25 -2.30 -4.03 8.77
N ARG A 26 -2.00 -5.11 9.51
CA ARG A 26 -0.62 -5.63 9.62
C ARG A 26 -0.08 -6.10 8.27
N ALA A 27 -0.89 -6.84 7.51
CA ALA A 27 -0.50 -7.36 6.21
C ALA A 27 -0.33 -6.23 5.18
N PHE A 28 -1.23 -5.25 5.20
CA PHE A 28 -1.10 -4.00 4.43
C PHE A 28 0.25 -3.32 4.67
N ARG A 29 0.61 -3.10 5.95
CA ARG A 29 1.89 -2.49 6.31
C ARG A 29 3.08 -3.32 5.84
N GLN A 30 3.00 -4.65 5.98
CA GLN A 30 4.06 -5.56 5.59
C GLN A 30 4.34 -5.49 4.08
N ILE A 31 3.31 -5.62 3.24
CA ILE A 31 3.44 -5.55 1.77
C ILE A 31 4.06 -4.22 1.34
N LEU A 32 3.57 -3.09 1.87
CA LEU A 32 4.10 -1.79 1.49
C LEU A 32 5.55 -1.58 1.96
N SER A 33 5.89 -2.05 3.17
CA SER A 33 7.25 -1.87 3.72
C SER A 33 8.28 -2.71 2.98
N GLU A 34 7.92 -3.94 2.60
CA GLU A 34 8.80 -4.88 1.89
C GLU A 34 8.84 -4.61 0.37
N GLY A 35 7.76 -4.08 -0.20
CA GLY A 35 7.63 -3.89 -1.64
C GLY A 35 8.06 -2.51 -2.13
N ALA A 36 7.77 -1.43 -1.39
CA ALA A 36 7.87 -0.07 -1.92
C ALA A 36 9.30 0.42 -2.14
N HIS A 37 10.30 -0.26 -1.57
CA HIS A 37 11.71 0.04 -1.80
C HIS A 37 12.30 -0.69 -3.02
N LYS A 38 11.58 -1.66 -3.60
CA LYS A 38 12.08 -2.50 -4.71
C LYS A 38 12.05 -1.71 -6.02
N SER A 39 13.05 -1.96 -6.88
CA SER A 39 13.05 -1.43 -8.25
C SER A 39 11.85 -1.98 -9.02
N GLY A 40 11.08 -1.11 -9.68
CA GLY A 40 9.86 -1.48 -10.38
C GLY A 40 8.61 -1.52 -9.50
N ALA A 41 8.70 -1.13 -8.22
CA ALA A 41 7.51 -0.95 -7.40
C ALA A 41 6.62 0.15 -7.99
N ASP A 42 5.37 -0.22 -8.25
CA ASP A 42 4.35 0.65 -8.82
C ASP A 42 3.04 0.60 -8.02
N TRP A 43 1.99 1.22 -8.55
CA TRP A 43 0.72 1.34 -7.88
C TRP A 43 0.04 -0.01 -7.58
N SER A 44 0.32 -1.07 -8.35
CA SER A 44 -0.24 -2.40 -8.12
C SER A 44 0.10 -2.96 -6.73
N LEU A 45 1.25 -2.56 -6.17
CA LEU A 45 1.65 -2.92 -4.82
C LEU A 45 0.68 -2.35 -3.77
N VAL A 46 0.18 -1.13 -4.00
CA VAL A 46 -0.79 -0.48 -3.11
C VAL A 46 -2.15 -1.15 -3.22
N GLU A 47 -2.59 -1.49 -4.43
CA GLU A 47 -3.83 -2.23 -4.66
C GLU A 47 -3.80 -3.61 -3.98
N HIS A 48 -2.68 -4.32 -4.09
CA HIS A 48 -2.49 -5.60 -3.39
C HIS A 48 -2.47 -5.43 -1.87
N ALA A 49 -1.81 -4.39 -1.34
CA ALA A 49 -1.87 -4.13 0.10
C ALA A 49 -3.31 -3.86 0.57
N LEU A 50 -4.08 -3.08 -0.21
CA LEU A 50 -5.48 -2.75 0.08
C LEU A 50 -6.41 -3.96 0.03
N SER A 51 -6.17 -4.93 -0.88
CA SER A 51 -7.01 -6.14 -0.94
C SER A 51 -6.92 -7.02 0.30
N LEU A 52 -5.90 -6.80 1.14
CA LEU A 52 -5.74 -7.51 2.41
C LEU A 52 -6.42 -6.83 3.58
N THR A 53 -6.91 -5.59 3.44
CA THR A 53 -7.65 -4.91 4.49
C THR A 53 -9.14 -5.15 4.31
N GLU A 54 -9.87 -5.28 5.42
CA GLU A 54 -11.32 -5.33 5.38
C GLU A 54 -11.84 -3.93 5.02
N ARG A 55 -11.90 -3.62 3.73
CA ARG A 55 -12.66 -2.49 3.21
C ARG A 55 -13.93 -3.04 2.61
N GLU A 56 -15.06 -2.72 3.22
CA GLU A 56 -16.35 -2.83 2.56
C GLU A 56 -16.26 -2.04 1.23
N PRO A 57 -16.55 -2.66 0.07
CA PRO A 57 -16.43 -1.96 -1.20
C PRO A 57 -17.32 -0.72 -1.17
N ILE A 58 -16.74 0.45 -1.42
CA ILE A 58 -17.53 1.67 -1.65
C ILE A 58 -18.22 1.44 -3.00
N THR A 59 -19.42 0.85 -2.92
CA THR A 59 -20.31 0.68 -4.06
C THR A 59 -20.87 2.08 -4.36
N PRO A 60 -20.79 2.56 -5.61
CA PRO A 60 -21.19 3.93 -5.97
C PRO A 60 -22.68 4.20 -5.74
#